data_AF-A0A258HI95-F1
#
_entry.id   AF-A0A258HI95-F1
#
_cell.length_a   1.000
_cell.length_b   1.000
_cell.length_c   1.000
_cell.angle_alpha   90.00
_cell.angle_beta   90.00
_cell.angle_gamma   90.00
#
_symmetry.space_group_name_H-M   'P 1'
#
loop_
_entity.id
_entity.type
_entity.pdbx_description
1 polymer ?
#
loop_
_entity_poly.entity_id
_entity_poly.type
_entity_poly.pdbx_seq_one_letter_code
_entity_poly.pdbx_strand_id
1 'polypeptide(L)'
;MARKHGALLEEPRVDTDRLVLDQALIEALTDRLAAGPDPSPDASTLALRALLAEAYDPHQAAMLRALWGRIEARTGPAMVVAGAAAQLLAADRFGLSAQAVADPEAALARAASGARALIDLATGHPWWGKLLARPGLRVIAALPDDRHGLPSTLMIAAAPTGPTGADRTFWVTDSGLSDGRIVEALAACGFVGKPLASVGGLKLFMLAGYVQAEDGRLNHAPGSLSGVIGSAPLF
;
A
#
# COMPACT_ATOMS: atom_id res chain seq x y z
N MET A 1 -68.09 -6.52 4.35
CA MET A 1 -67.32 -6.19 3.13
C MET A 1 -66.73 -4.80 3.31
N ALA A 2 -65.41 -4.68 3.44
CA ALA A 2 -64.71 -3.39 3.31
C ALA A 2 -63.33 -3.64 2.71
N ARG A 3 -62.98 -2.78 1.76
CA ARG A 3 -62.06 -2.96 0.64
C ARG A 3 -60.58 -3.10 1.07
N LYS A 4 -59.89 -4.06 0.46
CA LYS A 4 -58.41 -4.06 0.33
C LYS A 4 -58.02 -2.82 -0.46
N HIS A 5 -57.33 -1.88 0.17
CA HIS A 5 -56.59 -0.83 -0.53
C HIS A 5 -55.34 -1.47 -1.12
N GLY A 6 -55.35 -1.74 -2.42
CA GLY A 6 -54.12 -2.05 -3.16
C GLY A 6 -53.29 -0.78 -3.20
N ALA A 7 -52.09 -0.81 -2.60
CA ALA A 7 -51.10 0.24 -2.81
C ALA A 7 -50.78 0.28 -4.31
N LEU A 8 -51.07 1.42 -4.97
CA LEU A 8 -50.60 1.70 -6.32
C LEU A 8 -49.07 1.74 -6.25
N LEU A 9 -48.42 0.83 -6.98
CA LEU A 9 -46.97 0.85 -7.13
C LEU A 9 -46.62 2.10 -7.95
N GLU A 10 -45.83 3.01 -7.36
CA GLU A 10 -45.27 4.14 -8.11
C GLU A 10 -44.21 3.63 -9.08
N GLU A 11 -44.33 4.05 -10.34
CA GLU A 11 -43.34 3.74 -11.36
C GLU A 11 -42.03 4.50 -11.08
N PRO A 12 -40.88 3.81 -11.00
CA PRO A 12 -39.60 4.48 -10.79
C PRO A 12 -39.32 5.48 -11.91
N ARG A 13 -39.11 6.75 -11.55
CA ARG A 13 -38.69 7.78 -12.49
C ARG A 13 -37.18 7.91 -12.49
N VAL A 14 -36.62 8.11 -13.68
CA VAL A 14 -35.20 8.42 -13.83
C VAL A 14 -34.96 9.86 -13.37
N ASP A 15 -34.00 10.04 -12.48
CA ASP A 15 -33.48 11.34 -12.09
C ASP A 15 -32.53 11.84 -13.18
N THR A 16 -33.00 12.78 -13.99
CA THR A 16 -32.25 13.31 -15.14
C THR A 16 -31.02 14.10 -14.71
N ASP A 17 -31.07 14.79 -13.58
CA ASP A 17 -29.96 15.61 -13.11
C ASP A 17 -28.83 14.71 -12.61
N ARG A 18 -29.18 13.64 -11.90
CA ARG A 18 -28.21 12.61 -11.50
C ARG A 18 -27.60 11.89 -12.69
N LEU A 19 -28.38 11.61 -13.73
CA LEU A 19 -27.88 10.98 -14.96
C LEU A 19 -26.81 11.84 -15.65
N VAL A 20 -26.97 13.17 -15.66
CA VAL A 20 -25.95 14.10 -16.22
C VAL A 20 -24.63 14.00 -15.43
N LEU A 21 -24.70 13.92 -14.11
CA LEU A 21 -23.50 13.75 -13.27
C LEU A 21 -22.82 12.39 -13.49
N ASP A 22 -23.60 11.32 -13.59
CA ASP A 22 -23.09 9.97 -13.85
C ASP A 22 -22.44 9.88 -15.25
N GLN A 23 -22.99 10.58 -16.25
CA GLN A 23 -22.42 10.66 -17.58
C GLN A 23 -21.06 11.40 -17.57
N ALA A 24 -20.94 12.49 -16.82
CA ALA A 24 -19.68 13.20 -16.65
C ALA A 24 -18.61 12.33 -15.97
N LEU A 25 -19.01 11.49 -15.01
CA LEU A 25 -18.12 10.51 -14.38
C LEU A 25 -17.60 9.48 -15.40
N ILE A 26 -18.47 8.97 -16.27
CA ILE A 26 -18.11 8.01 -17.32
C ILE A 26 -17.12 8.65 -18.31
N GLU A 27 -17.36 9.87 -18.74
CA GLU A 27 -16.48 10.61 -19.65
C GLU A 27 -15.08 10.80 -19.03
N ALA A 28 -15.03 11.35 -17.81
CA ALA A 28 -13.76 11.56 -17.11
C ALA A 28 -12.98 10.26 -16.86
N LEU A 29 -13.67 9.17 -16.51
CA LEU A 29 -13.05 7.86 -16.34
C LEU A 29 -12.52 7.31 -17.67
N THR A 30 -13.28 7.48 -18.75
CA THR A 30 -12.89 7.04 -20.09
C THR A 30 -11.62 7.76 -20.53
N ASP A 31 -11.57 9.07 -20.38
CA ASP A 31 -10.40 9.89 -20.71
C ASP A 31 -9.19 9.51 -19.86
N ARG A 32 -9.40 9.32 -18.55
CA ARG A 32 -8.31 8.91 -17.63
C ARG A 32 -7.74 7.54 -18.00
N LEU A 33 -8.58 6.59 -18.42
CA LEU A 33 -8.13 5.28 -18.89
C LEU A 33 -7.40 5.38 -20.23
N ALA A 34 -7.87 6.23 -21.14
CA ALA A 34 -7.24 6.47 -22.44
C ALA A 34 -5.85 7.12 -22.33
N ALA A 35 -5.63 7.94 -21.28
CA ALA A 35 -4.33 8.53 -20.98
C ALA A 35 -3.22 7.49 -20.64
N GLY A 36 -3.61 6.26 -20.31
CA GLY A 36 -2.67 5.17 -20.02
C GLY A 36 -2.05 5.24 -18.61
N PRO A 37 -1.03 4.41 -18.35
CA PRO A 37 -0.33 4.38 -17.07
C PRO A 37 0.50 5.66 -16.85
N ASP A 38 0.69 6.03 -15.60
CA ASP A 38 1.62 7.10 -15.24
C ASP A 38 3.07 6.69 -15.60
N PRO A 39 3.94 7.67 -15.92
CA PRO A 39 5.29 7.40 -16.42
C PRO A 39 6.20 6.73 -15.38
N SER A 40 5.86 6.87 -14.09
CA SER A 40 6.56 6.20 -12.99
C SER A 40 5.62 5.99 -11.78
N PRO A 41 5.96 5.06 -10.87
CA PRO A 41 5.24 4.91 -9.60
C PRO A 41 5.21 6.20 -8.75
N ASP A 42 6.31 6.96 -8.76
CA ASP A 42 6.40 8.23 -8.03
C ASP A 42 5.45 9.28 -8.66
N ALA A 43 5.33 9.32 -9.99
CA ALA A 43 4.38 10.20 -10.67
C ALA A 43 2.92 9.84 -10.33
N SER A 44 2.57 8.55 -10.30
CA SER A 44 1.24 8.11 -9.84
C SER A 44 0.97 8.54 -8.40
N THR A 45 1.97 8.40 -7.53
CA THR A 45 1.88 8.82 -6.12
C THR A 45 1.62 10.32 -5.99
N LEU A 46 2.37 11.15 -6.72
CA LEU A 46 2.21 12.60 -6.69
C LEU A 46 0.83 13.03 -7.25
N ALA A 47 0.38 12.39 -8.32
CA ALA A 47 -0.95 12.64 -8.90
C ALA A 47 -2.08 12.29 -7.93
N LEU A 48 -2.03 11.11 -7.29
CA LEU A 48 -3.01 10.72 -6.29
C LEU A 48 -2.98 11.68 -5.09
N ARG A 49 -1.80 12.09 -4.62
CA ARG A 49 -1.70 13.03 -3.50
C ARG A 49 -2.31 14.40 -3.82
N ALA A 50 -2.07 14.91 -5.03
CA ALA A 50 -2.69 16.15 -5.50
C ALA A 50 -4.23 16.03 -5.50
N LEU A 51 -4.75 14.90 -5.97
CA LEU A 51 -6.20 14.62 -5.97
C LEU A 51 -6.78 14.53 -4.55
N LEU A 52 -6.06 13.91 -3.61
CA LEU A 52 -6.49 13.78 -2.22
C LEU A 52 -6.43 15.09 -1.44
N ALA A 53 -5.55 16.03 -1.83
CA ALA A 53 -5.51 17.36 -1.24
C ALA A 53 -6.79 18.16 -1.51
N GLU A 54 -7.49 17.85 -2.61
CA GLU A 54 -8.76 18.46 -3.00
C GLU A 54 -9.99 17.73 -2.43
N ALA A 55 -9.81 16.62 -1.71
CA ALA A 55 -10.91 15.87 -1.13
C ALA A 55 -11.57 16.66 0.02
N TYR A 56 -12.89 16.83 -0.04
CA TYR A 56 -13.68 17.56 0.96
C TYR A 56 -13.75 16.83 2.30
N ASP A 57 -13.75 15.49 2.27
CA ASP A 57 -13.89 14.66 3.46
C ASP A 57 -13.19 13.28 3.33
N PRO A 58 -13.06 12.52 4.44
CA PRO A 58 -12.40 11.22 4.44
C PRO A 58 -13.06 10.14 3.58
N HIS A 59 -14.38 10.20 3.37
CA HIS A 59 -15.10 9.23 2.54
C HIS A 59 -14.80 9.46 1.06
N GLN A 60 -14.79 10.71 0.62
CA GLN A 60 -14.38 11.05 -0.74
C GLN A 60 -12.92 10.64 -0.98
N ALA A 61 -12.02 10.91 -0.03
CA ALA A 61 -10.62 10.49 -0.12
C ALA A 61 -10.49 8.95 -0.27
N ALA A 62 -11.28 8.17 0.47
CA ALA A 62 -11.29 6.71 0.35
C ALA A 62 -11.80 6.24 -1.03
N MET A 63 -12.87 6.85 -1.54
CA MET A 63 -13.38 6.57 -2.90
C MET A 63 -12.33 6.89 -3.97
N LEU A 64 -11.61 8.00 -3.84
CA LEU A 64 -10.56 8.40 -4.78
C LEU A 64 -9.37 7.42 -4.74
N ARG A 65 -8.90 7.00 -3.56
CA ARG A 65 -7.87 5.96 -3.44
C ARG A 65 -8.30 4.63 -4.08
N ALA A 66 -9.55 4.22 -3.83
CA ALA A 66 -10.13 2.99 -4.36
C ALA A 66 -10.26 3.03 -5.89
N LEU A 67 -10.73 4.15 -6.46
CA LEU A 67 -10.82 4.36 -7.90
C LEU A 67 -9.43 4.35 -8.54
N TRP A 68 -8.49 5.09 -7.97
CA TRP A 68 -7.12 5.19 -8.48
C TRP A 68 -6.43 3.82 -8.47
N GLY A 69 -6.57 3.05 -7.38
CA GLY A 69 -6.02 1.70 -7.33
C GLY A 69 -6.60 0.75 -8.35
N ARG A 70 -7.90 0.86 -8.66
CA ARG A 70 -8.52 0.06 -9.73
C ARG A 70 -7.97 0.42 -11.11
N ILE A 71 -7.64 1.69 -11.34
CA ILE A 71 -6.95 2.13 -12.57
C ILE A 71 -5.53 1.54 -12.61
N GLU A 72 -4.75 1.66 -11.54
CA GLU A 72 -3.40 1.10 -11.42
C GLU A 72 -3.36 -0.45 -11.53
N ALA A 73 -4.40 -1.13 -11.04
CA ALA A 73 -4.52 -2.58 -11.14
C ALA A 73 -4.80 -3.03 -12.57
N ARG A 74 -5.48 -2.21 -13.37
CA ARG A 74 -5.82 -2.50 -14.76
C ARG A 74 -4.63 -2.29 -15.70
N THR A 75 -3.83 -1.25 -15.47
CA THR A 75 -2.73 -0.85 -16.37
C THR A 75 -1.37 -1.33 -15.90
N GLY A 76 -1.21 -1.64 -14.61
CA GLY A 76 0.05 -2.02 -14.02
C GLY A 76 0.34 -3.53 -14.05
N PRO A 77 1.47 -3.94 -13.46
CA PRO A 77 1.83 -5.35 -13.36
C PRO A 77 0.79 -6.16 -12.56
N ALA A 78 0.68 -7.44 -12.90
CA ALA A 78 -0.17 -8.40 -12.21
C ALA A 78 0.07 -8.37 -10.70
N MET A 79 -1.00 -8.53 -9.92
CA MET A 79 -0.94 -8.54 -8.46
C MET A 79 -1.19 -9.93 -7.91
N VAL A 80 -0.36 -10.35 -6.97
CA VAL A 80 -0.58 -11.54 -6.15
C VAL A 80 -0.71 -11.16 -4.67
N VAL A 81 -1.50 -11.92 -3.93
CA VAL A 81 -1.72 -11.71 -2.49
C VAL A 81 -1.38 -12.97 -1.71
N ALA A 82 -0.68 -12.80 -0.58
CA ALA A 82 -0.40 -13.86 0.39
C ALA A 82 -0.86 -13.43 1.79
N GLY A 83 -1.93 -14.06 2.27
CA GLY A 83 -2.54 -13.78 3.57
C GLY A 83 -3.92 -13.11 3.47
N ALA A 84 -4.68 -13.22 4.57
CA ALA A 84 -6.07 -12.80 4.63
C ALA A 84 -6.21 -11.27 4.66
N ALA A 85 -5.31 -10.57 5.37
CA ALA A 85 -5.36 -9.11 5.43
C ALA A 85 -4.99 -8.50 4.06
N ALA A 86 -4.00 -9.08 3.38
CA ALA A 86 -3.57 -8.71 2.04
C ALA A 86 -4.70 -8.89 1.04
N GLN A 87 -5.43 -10.01 1.09
CA GLN A 87 -6.56 -10.21 0.21
C GLN A 87 -7.69 -9.18 0.45
N LEU A 88 -8.02 -8.90 1.71
CA LEU A 88 -9.04 -7.91 2.07
C LEU A 88 -8.63 -6.49 1.63
N LEU A 89 -7.42 -6.07 1.98
CA LEU A 89 -6.91 -4.73 1.69
C LEU A 89 -6.67 -4.53 0.19
N ALA A 90 -6.24 -5.58 -0.53
CA ALA A 90 -6.16 -5.53 -1.98
C ALA A 90 -7.54 -5.37 -2.63
N ALA A 91 -8.55 -6.10 -2.16
CA ALA A 91 -9.91 -5.99 -2.68
C ALA A 91 -10.50 -4.58 -2.48
N ASP A 92 -10.24 -3.97 -1.33
CA ASP A 92 -10.64 -2.59 -1.04
C ASP A 92 -9.92 -1.58 -1.95
N ARG A 93 -8.57 -1.61 -1.92
CA ARG A 93 -7.72 -0.61 -2.59
C ARG A 93 -7.65 -0.75 -4.10
N PHE A 94 -7.58 -1.98 -4.62
CA PHE A 94 -7.28 -2.31 -6.02
C PHE A 94 -8.41 -3.08 -6.73
N GLY A 95 -9.42 -3.54 -5.99
CA GLY A 95 -10.49 -4.39 -6.52
C GLY A 95 -10.13 -5.88 -6.52
N LEU A 96 -11.01 -6.70 -7.11
CA LEU A 96 -10.91 -8.18 -7.08
C LEU A 96 -9.99 -8.76 -8.17
N SER A 97 -8.90 -8.06 -8.52
CA SER A 97 -7.99 -8.45 -9.61
C SER A 97 -6.79 -9.27 -9.14
N ALA A 98 -6.49 -9.30 -7.84
CA ALA A 98 -5.33 -9.99 -7.30
C ALA A 98 -5.52 -11.51 -7.24
N GLN A 99 -4.47 -12.25 -7.59
CA GLN A 99 -4.45 -13.72 -7.49
C GLN A 99 -3.90 -14.16 -6.13
N ALA A 100 -4.65 -15.00 -5.42
CA ALA A 100 -4.16 -15.59 -4.18
C ALA A 100 -3.04 -16.60 -4.46
N VAL A 101 -1.99 -16.57 -3.64
CA VAL A 101 -0.92 -17.57 -3.63
C VAL A 101 -0.78 -18.18 -2.23
N ALA A 102 -0.15 -19.35 -2.16
CA ALA A 102 -0.16 -20.18 -0.95
C ALA A 102 0.57 -19.52 0.23
N ASP A 103 1.71 -18.86 -0.01
CA ASP A 103 2.58 -18.37 1.04
C ASP A 103 3.43 -17.15 0.58
N PRO A 104 4.13 -16.48 1.52
CA PRO A 104 5.02 -15.36 1.20
C PRO A 104 6.14 -15.70 0.20
N GLU A 105 6.65 -16.93 0.17
CA GLU A 105 7.74 -17.31 -0.74
C GLU A 105 7.28 -17.37 -2.18
N ALA A 106 6.12 -18.00 -2.41
CA ALA A 106 5.46 -17.99 -3.70
C ALA A 106 5.21 -16.55 -4.17
N ALA A 107 4.74 -15.68 -3.26
CA ALA A 107 4.51 -14.27 -3.57
C ALA A 107 5.81 -13.52 -3.96
N LEU A 108 6.90 -13.70 -3.20
CA LEU A 108 8.20 -13.12 -3.52
C LEU A 108 8.77 -13.64 -4.86
N ALA A 109 8.56 -14.91 -5.20
CA ALA A 109 8.96 -15.47 -6.49
C ALA A 109 8.21 -14.82 -7.66
N ARG A 110 6.90 -14.55 -7.48
CA ARG A 110 6.11 -13.80 -8.46
C ARG A 110 6.59 -12.36 -8.58
N ALA A 111 6.92 -11.70 -7.48
CA ALA A 111 7.49 -10.36 -7.51
C ALA A 111 8.82 -10.30 -8.28
N ALA A 112 9.69 -11.30 -8.09
CA ALA A 112 10.94 -11.41 -8.85
C ALA A 112 10.73 -11.62 -10.35
N SER A 113 9.57 -12.16 -10.75
CA SER A 113 9.16 -12.33 -12.15
C SER A 113 8.38 -11.12 -12.70
N GLY A 114 8.37 -9.99 -11.99
CA GLY A 114 7.76 -8.73 -12.43
C GLY A 114 6.33 -8.48 -11.94
N ALA A 115 5.76 -9.35 -11.10
CA ALA A 115 4.48 -9.05 -10.44
C ALA A 115 4.64 -8.07 -9.27
N ARG A 116 3.51 -7.57 -8.75
CA ARG A 116 3.41 -6.95 -7.43
C ARG A 116 2.90 -7.99 -6.44
N ALA A 117 3.56 -8.14 -5.30
CA ALA A 117 3.16 -9.10 -4.27
C ALA A 117 2.77 -8.37 -2.99
N LEU A 118 1.50 -8.42 -2.61
CA LEU A 118 1.03 -7.90 -1.32
C LEU A 118 1.01 -9.04 -0.30
N ILE A 119 1.75 -8.89 0.80
CA ILE A 119 2.02 -9.96 1.75
C ILE A 119 1.69 -9.49 3.17
N ASP A 120 0.99 -10.32 3.93
CA ASP A 120 0.72 -10.11 5.36
C ASP A 120 2.01 -10.05 6.19
N LEU A 121 2.06 -9.11 7.13
CA LEU A 121 3.10 -9.10 8.15
C LEU A 121 2.86 -10.19 9.22
N ALA A 122 1.61 -10.45 9.55
CA ALA A 122 1.20 -11.40 10.59
C ALA A 122 1.16 -12.86 10.10
N THR A 123 2.27 -13.35 9.54
CA THR A 123 2.38 -14.72 8.99
C THR A 123 3.08 -15.72 9.90
N GLY A 124 3.59 -15.28 11.06
CA GLY A 124 4.38 -16.12 11.96
C GLY A 124 5.81 -16.41 11.49
N HIS A 125 6.22 -15.91 10.32
CA HIS A 125 7.57 -16.06 9.76
C HIS A 125 8.14 -14.71 9.29
N PRO A 126 9.45 -14.43 9.49
CA PRO A 126 10.05 -13.14 9.15
C PRO A 126 10.46 -13.07 7.67
N TRP A 127 9.51 -13.30 6.75
CA TRP A 127 9.78 -13.33 5.30
C TRP A 127 10.44 -12.05 4.79
N TRP A 128 10.11 -10.90 5.38
CA TRP A 128 10.65 -9.59 5.02
C TRP A 128 12.17 -9.50 5.24
N GLY A 129 12.75 -10.34 6.10
CA GLY A 129 14.20 -10.40 6.32
C GLY A 129 14.94 -10.87 5.07
N LYS A 130 14.29 -11.68 4.22
CA LYS A 130 14.87 -12.17 2.97
C LYS A 130 15.11 -11.06 1.95
N LEU A 131 14.46 -9.91 2.10
CA LEU A 131 14.68 -8.75 1.23
C LEU A 131 16.09 -8.16 1.41
N LEU A 132 16.71 -8.31 2.59
CA LEU A 132 18.12 -7.91 2.79
C LEU A 132 19.09 -8.65 1.86
N ALA A 133 18.78 -9.91 1.52
CA ALA A 133 19.56 -10.71 0.57
C ALA A 133 19.09 -10.59 -0.88
N ARG A 134 18.06 -9.77 -1.16
CA ARG A 134 17.42 -9.62 -2.47
C ARG A 134 17.25 -8.13 -2.82
N PRO A 135 18.33 -7.39 -3.08
CA PRO A 135 18.27 -5.94 -3.31
C PRO A 135 17.46 -5.52 -4.55
N GLY A 136 17.19 -6.46 -5.46
CA GLY A 136 16.30 -6.24 -6.60
C GLY A 136 14.80 -6.22 -6.25
N LEU A 137 14.41 -6.68 -5.06
CA LEU A 137 13.04 -6.62 -4.54
C LEU A 137 12.95 -5.61 -3.41
N ARG A 138 11.93 -4.75 -3.45
CA ARG A 138 11.75 -3.70 -2.45
C ARG A 138 10.30 -3.59 -2.05
N VAL A 139 10.07 -3.11 -0.82
CA VAL A 139 8.76 -2.57 -0.44
C VAL A 139 8.51 -1.32 -1.28
N ILE A 140 7.36 -1.29 -1.97
CA ILE A 140 6.95 -0.18 -2.85
C ILE A 140 5.63 0.48 -2.41
N ALA A 141 4.85 -0.23 -1.61
CA ALA A 141 3.63 0.26 -0.98
C ALA A 141 3.40 -0.55 0.29
N ALA A 142 2.51 -0.09 1.15
CA ALA A 142 2.09 -0.82 2.33
C ALA A 142 0.62 -0.48 2.59
N LEU A 143 -0.17 -1.43 3.07
CA LEU A 143 -1.58 -1.19 3.38
C LEU A 143 -1.87 -1.50 4.86
N PRO A 144 -2.73 -0.71 5.53
CA PRO A 144 -3.35 0.54 5.05
C PRO A 144 -2.34 1.64 4.70
N ASP A 145 -2.65 2.44 3.67
CA ASP A 145 -1.82 3.54 3.13
C ASP A 145 -2.24 4.93 3.62
N ASP A 146 -3.27 5.01 4.45
CA ASP A 146 -3.66 6.25 5.11
C ASP A 146 -2.78 6.59 6.33
N ARG A 147 -2.73 7.88 6.68
CA ARG A 147 -1.96 8.41 7.82
C ARG A 147 -2.31 7.85 9.21
N HIS A 148 -3.46 7.18 9.38
CA HIS A 148 -3.94 6.74 10.69
C HIS A 148 -3.58 5.28 11.00
N GLY A 149 -3.35 4.45 9.97
CA GLY A 149 -3.05 3.03 10.11
C GLY A 149 -1.56 2.69 10.25
N LEU A 150 -1.22 1.75 11.14
CA LEU A 150 0.00 0.98 10.97
C LEU A 150 -0.21 -0.03 9.84
N PRO A 151 0.75 -0.18 8.90
CA PRO A 151 0.59 -1.14 7.83
C PRO A 151 0.57 -2.56 8.40
N SER A 152 -0.40 -3.36 7.97
CA SER A 152 -0.49 -4.80 8.26
C SER A 152 0.03 -5.66 7.11
N THR A 153 0.26 -5.04 5.95
CA THR A 153 0.71 -5.70 4.72
C THR A 153 1.73 -4.84 3.99
N LEU A 154 2.65 -5.48 3.28
CA LEU A 154 3.66 -4.82 2.45
C LEU A 154 3.55 -5.29 1.01
N MET A 155 3.63 -4.36 0.08
CA MET A 155 3.68 -4.64 -1.35
C MET A 155 5.12 -4.66 -1.83
N ILE A 156 5.54 -5.78 -2.41
CA ILE A 156 6.88 -6.02 -2.91
C ILE A 156 6.88 -6.05 -4.44
N ALA A 157 7.84 -5.38 -5.06
CA ALA A 157 8.07 -5.44 -6.50
C ALA A 157 9.54 -5.21 -6.84
N ALA A 158 9.92 -5.55 -8.08
CA ALA A 158 11.19 -5.18 -8.68
C ALA A 158 11.11 -3.80 -9.36
N ALA A 159 10.81 -2.76 -8.57
CA ALA A 159 10.67 -1.39 -9.07
C ALA A 159 11.47 -0.42 -8.18
N PRO A 160 12.11 0.61 -8.78
CA PRO A 160 12.72 1.68 -7.99
C PRO A 160 11.63 2.52 -7.31
N THR A 161 11.93 2.99 -6.10
CA THR A 161 11.13 3.99 -5.39
C THR A 161 11.99 5.22 -5.08
N GLY A 162 11.48 6.40 -5.42
CA GLY A 162 12.08 7.68 -5.07
C GLY A 162 11.43 8.30 -3.84
N PRO A 163 11.97 9.43 -3.36
CA PRO A 163 11.31 10.23 -2.35
C PRO A 163 10.06 10.90 -2.94
N THR A 164 8.90 10.64 -2.36
CA THR A 164 7.64 11.27 -2.76
C THR A 164 7.20 12.37 -1.79
N GLY A 165 7.90 12.56 -0.67
CA GLY A 165 7.73 13.66 0.28
C GLY A 165 6.88 13.31 1.51
N ALA A 166 6.07 12.25 1.44
CA ALA A 166 5.35 11.66 2.56
C ALA A 166 5.49 10.15 2.49
N ASP A 167 6.68 9.67 2.83
CA ASP A 167 7.04 8.26 2.74
C ASP A 167 7.23 7.66 4.13
N ARG A 168 7.12 6.33 4.18
CA ARG A 168 7.57 5.51 5.29
C ARG A 168 8.60 4.51 4.78
N THR A 169 9.75 4.48 5.41
CA THR A 169 10.83 3.54 5.05
C THR A 169 10.79 2.34 5.97
N PHE A 170 11.04 1.16 5.43
CA PHE A 170 11.05 -0.09 6.19
C PHE A 170 12.49 -0.53 6.41
N TRP A 171 12.86 -0.73 7.68
CA TRP A 171 14.19 -1.11 8.10
C TRP A 171 14.14 -2.37 8.94
N VAL A 172 15.06 -3.29 8.65
CA VAL A 172 15.18 -4.58 9.31
C VAL A 172 16.42 -4.61 10.19
N THR A 173 16.34 -5.31 11.32
CA THR A 173 17.50 -5.64 12.17
C THR A 173 17.36 -7.00 12.85
N ASP A 174 18.47 -7.67 13.11
CA ASP A 174 18.58 -8.85 13.98
C ASP A 174 18.94 -8.51 15.44
N SER A 175 18.91 -7.23 15.81
CA SER A 175 19.31 -6.78 17.14
C SER A 175 18.51 -7.48 18.26
N GLY A 176 19.23 -8.06 19.23
CA GLY A 176 18.66 -8.62 20.45
C GLY A 176 18.20 -7.59 21.48
N LEU A 177 18.37 -6.28 21.22
CA LEU A 177 17.90 -5.21 22.11
C LEU A 177 16.37 -5.16 22.15
N SER A 178 15.78 -4.61 23.21
CA SER A 178 14.32 -4.37 23.25
C SER A 178 13.89 -3.32 22.22
N ASP A 179 12.63 -3.34 21.81
CA ASP A 179 12.11 -2.41 20.79
C ASP A 179 12.31 -0.94 21.19
N GLY A 180 12.06 -0.61 22.47
CA GLY A 180 12.29 0.74 23.00
C GLY A 180 13.75 1.19 22.90
N ARG A 181 14.70 0.29 23.19
CA ARG A 181 16.14 0.59 23.06
C ARG A 181 16.57 0.78 21.61
N ILE A 182 15.94 0.06 20.68
CA ILE A 182 16.18 0.26 19.24
C ILE A 182 15.59 1.60 18.80
N VAL A 183 14.40 1.98 19.26
CA VAL A 183 13.81 3.30 18.98
C VAL A 183 14.70 4.42 19.49
N GLU A 184 15.24 4.31 20.71
CA GLU A 184 16.18 5.29 21.27
C GLU A 184 17.48 5.38 20.44
N ALA A 185 18.02 4.25 19.99
CA ALA A 185 19.20 4.23 19.14
C ALA A 185 18.95 4.84 17.75
N LEU A 186 17.80 4.54 17.14
CA LEU A 186 17.36 5.17 15.88
C LEU A 186 17.18 6.69 16.05
N ALA A 187 16.61 7.14 17.17
CA ALA A 187 16.46 8.55 17.48
C ALA A 187 17.82 9.25 17.64
N ALA A 188 18.80 8.60 18.29
CA ALA A 188 20.17 9.11 18.37
C ALA A 188 20.85 9.22 17.00
N CYS A 189 20.44 8.40 16.02
CA CYS A 189 20.88 8.48 14.63
C CYS A 189 20.07 9.49 13.79
N GLY A 190 19.10 10.19 14.38
CA GLY A 190 18.25 11.17 13.70
C GLY A 190 17.06 10.58 12.95
N PHE A 191 16.60 9.38 13.33
CA PHE A 191 15.42 8.73 12.75
C PHE A 191 14.27 8.64 13.75
N VAL A 192 13.05 8.84 13.27
CA VAL A 192 11.83 8.55 14.03
C VAL A 192 11.34 7.16 13.62
N GLY A 193 11.60 6.16 14.46
CA GLY A 193 11.26 4.76 14.22
C GLY A 193 10.07 4.27 15.03
N LYS A 194 9.28 3.35 14.47
CA LYS A 194 8.23 2.60 15.16
C LYS A 194 8.36 1.10 14.87
N PRO A 195 8.27 0.22 15.88
CA PRO A 195 8.26 -1.23 15.64
C PRO A 195 6.99 -1.64 14.90
N LEU A 196 7.12 -2.59 13.96
CA LEU A 196 6.00 -3.17 13.22
C LEU A 196 5.84 -4.67 13.46
N ALA A 197 6.93 -5.42 13.46
CA ALA A 197 6.90 -6.87 13.66
C ALA A 197 8.21 -7.37 14.27
N SER A 198 8.11 -8.44 15.07
CA SER A 198 9.27 -9.12 15.66
C SER A 198 9.01 -10.63 15.64
N VAL A 199 9.78 -11.37 14.84
CA VAL A 199 9.60 -12.81 14.65
C VAL A 199 10.96 -13.47 14.41
N GLY A 200 11.23 -14.60 15.08
CA GLY A 200 12.41 -15.42 14.80
C GLY A 200 13.76 -14.70 15.00
N GLY A 201 13.83 -13.76 15.95
CA GLY A 201 15.04 -12.97 16.23
C GLY A 201 15.25 -11.77 15.31
N LEU A 202 14.43 -11.62 14.26
CA LEU A 202 14.43 -10.44 13.41
C LEU A 202 13.36 -9.45 13.87
N LYS A 203 13.63 -8.16 13.69
CA LYS A 203 12.69 -7.06 13.90
C LYS A 203 12.55 -6.17 12.67
N LEU A 204 11.32 -5.73 12.42
CA LEU A 204 10.96 -4.81 11.36
C LEU A 204 10.48 -3.49 11.99
N PHE A 205 11.07 -2.39 11.55
CA PHE A 205 10.71 -1.04 11.94
C PHE A 205 10.26 -0.22 10.73
N MET A 206 9.36 0.71 11.00
CA MET A 206 8.97 1.79 10.10
C MET A 206 9.70 3.06 10.52
N LEU A 207 10.41 3.69 9.61
CA LEU A 207 11.04 4.99 9.77
C LEU A 207 10.19 6.06 9.07
N ALA A 208 10.01 7.21 9.71
CA ALA A 208 9.32 8.34 9.11
C ALA A 208 10.17 8.96 7.99
N GLY A 209 9.56 9.21 6.84
CA GLY A 209 10.20 9.77 5.66
C GLY A 209 10.90 8.72 4.79
N TYR A 210 11.50 9.21 3.72
CA TYR A 210 12.33 8.43 2.81
C TYR A 210 13.76 8.34 3.38
N VAL A 211 14.28 7.13 3.54
CA VAL A 211 15.65 6.85 3.97
C VAL A 211 16.29 5.95 2.92
N GLN A 212 17.45 6.38 2.39
CA GLN A 212 18.21 5.62 1.41
C GLN A 212 18.85 4.38 2.07
N ALA A 213 19.05 3.32 1.29
CA ALA A 213 19.67 2.11 1.82
C ALA A 213 21.11 2.34 2.27
N GLU A 214 21.79 3.30 1.65
CA GLU A 214 23.17 3.69 1.90
C GLU A 214 23.31 4.84 2.91
N ASP A 215 22.22 5.23 3.60
CA ASP A 215 22.28 6.30 4.59
C ASP A 215 23.23 5.91 5.73
N GLY A 216 24.41 6.54 5.75
CA GLY A 216 25.50 6.20 6.67
C GLY A 216 25.14 6.34 8.15
N ARG A 217 24.06 7.06 8.50
CA ARG A 217 23.56 7.14 9.88
C ARG A 217 23.06 5.78 10.38
N LEU A 218 22.56 4.92 9.48
CA LEU A 218 22.10 3.57 9.84
C LEU A 218 23.26 2.62 10.20
N ASN A 219 24.51 2.95 9.85
CA ASN A 219 25.68 2.16 10.27
C ASN A 219 25.87 2.16 11.80
N HIS A 220 25.26 3.12 12.50
CA HIS A 220 25.26 3.20 13.96
C HIS A 220 24.00 2.59 14.59
N ALA A 221 23.03 2.14 13.79
CA ALA A 221 21.85 1.48 14.29
C ALA A 221 22.18 0.06 14.80
N PRO A 222 21.48 -0.47 15.82
CA PRO A 222 21.80 -1.77 16.39
C PRO A 222 21.53 -2.93 15.42
N GLY A 223 22.33 -3.99 15.53
CA GLY A 223 22.19 -5.24 14.77
C GLY A 223 23.42 -5.52 13.90
N SER A 224 23.70 -6.80 13.67
CA SER A 224 24.77 -7.25 12.77
C SER A 224 24.23 -7.41 11.34
N LEU A 225 22.99 -7.87 11.21
CA LEU A 225 22.25 -7.95 9.96
C LEU A 225 21.13 -6.91 9.99
N SER A 226 21.36 -5.79 9.32
CA SER A 226 20.37 -4.72 9.21
C SER A 226 20.38 -4.04 7.85
N GLY A 227 19.27 -3.36 7.51
CA GLY A 227 19.20 -2.60 6.26
C GLY A 227 17.79 -2.15 5.89
N VAL A 228 17.72 -1.18 4.98
CA VAL A 228 16.48 -0.71 4.38
C VAL A 228 16.00 -1.71 3.33
N ILE A 229 14.73 -2.10 3.42
CA ILE A 229 14.09 -3.04 2.48
C ILE A 229 13.12 -2.35 1.51
N GLY A 230 12.99 -1.03 1.57
CA GLY A 230 12.18 -0.23 0.66
C GLY A 230 11.39 0.86 1.37
N SER A 231 10.60 1.60 0.61
CA SER A 231 9.77 2.71 1.09
C SER A 231 8.38 2.63 0.48
N ALA A 232 7.37 3.06 1.23
CA ALA A 232 6.01 3.17 0.75
C ALA A 232 5.51 4.60 0.92
N PRO A 233 4.79 5.15 -0.06
CA PRO A 233 4.04 6.38 0.11
C PRO A 233 2.98 6.28 1.21
N LEU A 234 2.68 7.43 1.80
CA LEU A 234 1.57 7.68 2.70
C LEU A 234 0.61 8.69 2.05
N PHE A 235 -0.69 8.45 2.23
CA PHE A 235 -1.79 9.25 1.68
C PHE A 235 -2.75 9.78 2.76
#